data_AF-A0A0B7IPB8-F1
#
_entry.id   AF-A0A0B7IPB8-F1
#
_cell.length_a   1.000
_cell.length_b   1.000
_cell.length_c   1.000
_cell.angle_alpha   90.00
_cell.angle_beta   90.00
_cell.angle_gamma   90.00
#
_symmetry.space_group_name_H-M   'P 1'
#
loop_
_entity.id
_entity.type
_entity.pdbx_description
1 polymer ?
#
loop_
_entity_poly.entity_id
_entity_poly.type
_entity_poly.pdbx_seq_one_letter_code
_entity_poly.pdbx_strand_id
1 'polypeptide(L)'
;MSQKISKKSQLLIYLYFINTAILLGIYLFDYESSIFIHFIQFLLLILLNRVLNNFQENSKYDSLMYISEVFFIIFIMFIIIFKNEYFSFYKLFLVPSFFTSIVLSMNIKKLY
;
A
#
# COMPACT_ATOMS: atom_id res chain seq x y z
N MET A 1 1.62 -17.62 25.63
CA MET A 1 1.54 -16.31 26.32
C MET A 1 1.15 -15.30 25.26
N SER A 2 -0.08 -14.76 25.30
CA SER A 2 -0.54 -13.77 24.31
C SER A 2 0.27 -12.48 24.51
N GLN A 3 1.16 -12.16 23.57
CA GLN A 3 1.85 -10.88 23.58
C GLN A 3 0.80 -9.80 23.30
N LYS A 4 0.76 -8.77 24.16
CA LYS A 4 -0.20 -7.68 24.02
C LYS A 4 0.28 -6.77 22.89
N ILE A 5 -0.41 -6.83 21.76
CA ILE A 5 -0.23 -5.90 20.64
C ILE A 5 -0.29 -4.45 21.17
N SER A 6 0.74 -3.66 20.87
CA SER A 6 0.79 -2.27 21.29
C SER A 6 -0.32 -1.44 20.60
N LYS A 7 -0.80 -0.38 21.25
CA LYS A 7 -1.81 0.53 20.65
C LYS A 7 -1.36 1.10 19.30
N LYS A 8 -0.05 1.34 19.13
CA LYS A 8 0.54 1.83 17.87
C LYS A 8 0.44 0.79 16.76
N SER A 9 0.73 -0.48 17.07
CA SER A 9 0.61 -1.60 16.13
C SER A 9 -0.85 -1.84 15.72
N GLN A 10 -1.80 -1.70 16.65
CA GLN A 10 -3.24 -1.77 16.34
C GLN A 10 -3.66 -0.64 15.39
N LEU A 11 -3.21 0.59 15.63
CA LEU A 11 -3.49 1.73 14.76
C LEU A 11 -2.96 1.48 13.34
N LEU A 12 -1.73 0.97 13.20
CA LEU A 12 -1.15 0.63 11.90
C LEU A 12 -1.97 -0.42 11.15
N ILE A 13 -2.38 -1.49 11.85
CA ILE A 13 -3.23 -2.52 11.26
C ILE A 13 -4.52 -1.88 10.73
N TYR A 14 -5.19 -1.02 11.50
CA TYR A 14 -6.40 -0.34 11.03
C TYR A 14 -6.15 0.54 9.81
N LEU A 15 -5.04 1.29 9.79
CA LEU A 15 -4.68 2.14 8.64
C LEU A 15 -4.42 1.31 7.38
N TYR A 16 -3.72 0.17 7.49
CA TYR A 16 -3.55 -0.75 6.37
C TYR A 16 -4.89 -1.33 5.90
N PHE A 17 -5.79 -1.73 6.81
CA PHE A 17 -7.12 -2.22 6.44
C PHE A 17 -7.97 -1.16 5.72
N ILE A 18 -7.97 0.08 6.22
CA ILE A 18 -8.70 1.19 5.61
C ILE A 18 -8.14 1.47 4.21
N ASN A 19 -6.81 1.57 4.06
CA ASN A 19 -6.17 1.76 2.76
C ASN A 19 -6.53 0.63 1.78
N THR A 20 -6.44 -0.62 2.24
CA THR A 20 -6.81 -1.81 1.46
C THR A 20 -8.27 -1.79 1.01
N ALA A 21 -9.20 -1.39 1.89
CA ALA A 21 -10.61 -1.29 1.57
C ALA A 21 -10.89 -0.19 0.53
N ILE A 22 -10.21 0.96 0.64
CA ILE A 22 -10.34 2.05 -0.34
C ILE A 22 -9.79 1.62 -1.70
N LEU A 23 -8.63 0.96 -1.74
CA LEU A 23 -8.06 0.40 -2.97
C LEU A 23 -8.99 -0.61 -3.64
N LEU A 24 -9.59 -1.51 -2.85
CA LEU A 24 -10.60 -2.46 -3.34
C LEU A 24 -11.83 -1.75 -3.91
N GLY A 25 -12.34 -0.75 -3.20
CA GLY A 25 -13.49 0.02 -3.67
C GLY A 25 -13.20 0.72 -5.00
N ILE A 26 -12.05 1.38 -5.11
CA ILE A 26 -11.59 2.01 -6.34
C ILE A 26 -11.50 1.00 -7.50
N TYR A 27 -10.97 -0.19 -7.23
CA TYR A 27 -10.80 -1.22 -8.24
C TYR A 27 -12.12 -1.87 -8.68
N LEU A 28 -13.01 -2.19 -7.73
CA LEU A 28 -14.24 -2.95 -7.98
C LEU A 28 -15.37 -2.10 -8.57
N PHE A 29 -15.50 -0.85 -8.15
CA PHE A 29 -16.59 0.01 -8.60
C PHE A 29 -16.27 0.73 -9.90
N ASP A 30 -15.14 0.36 -10.53
CA ASP A 30 -14.62 0.90 -11.78
C ASP A 30 -14.72 2.43 -11.84
N TYR A 31 -14.62 3.08 -10.66
CA TYR A 31 -14.62 4.52 -10.59
C TYR A 31 -13.48 4.96 -11.50
N GLU A 32 -13.79 5.81 -12.48
CA GLU A 32 -12.80 6.67 -13.13
C GLU A 32 -12.30 7.68 -12.09
N SER A 33 -11.78 7.16 -10.97
CA SER A 33 -11.15 7.93 -9.94
C SER A 33 -9.94 8.55 -10.59
N SER A 34 -9.84 9.87 -10.59
CA SER A 34 -8.73 10.56 -11.24
C SER A 34 -7.38 9.94 -10.85
N ILE A 35 -6.41 9.98 -11.76
CA ILE A 35 -5.01 9.58 -11.52
C ILE A 35 -4.48 10.11 -10.17
N PHE A 36 -4.95 11.30 -9.78
CA PHE A 36 -4.66 11.92 -8.50
C PHE A 36 -5.05 11.06 -7.28
N ILE A 37 -6.21 10.39 -7.31
CA ILE A 37 -6.64 9.50 -6.22
C ILE A 37 -5.69 8.31 -6.12
N HIS A 38 -5.34 7.67 -7.24
CA HIS A 38 -4.38 6.56 -7.25
C HIS A 38 -2.99 7.00 -6.75
N PHE A 39 -2.56 8.19 -7.17
CA PHE A 39 -1.30 8.79 -6.71
C PHE A 39 -1.29 9.00 -5.19
N ILE A 40 -2.37 9.54 -4.62
CA ILE A 40 -2.53 9.69 -3.17
C ILE A 40 -2.48 8.34 -2.47
N GLN A 41 -3.14 7.31 -3.03
CA GLN A 41 -3.15 5.97 -2.43
C GLN A 41 -1.75 5.35 -2.37
N PHE A 42 -0.97 5.46 -3.45
CA PHE A 42 0.42 5.02 -3.45
C PHE A 42 1.26 5.76 -2.40
N LEU A 43 1.12 7.08 -2.32
CA LEU A 43 1.83 7.88 -1.32
C LEU A 43 1.46 7.44 0.11
N LEU A 44 0.18 7.24 0.39
CA LEU A 44 -0.29 6.75 1.68
C LEU A 44 0.29 5.38 2.02
N LEU A 45 0.34 4.46 1.05
CA LEU A 45 0.92 3.14 1.28
C LEU A 45 2.43 3.21 1.56
N ILE A 46 3.17 4.02 0.81
CA ILE A 46 4.62 4.22 1.03
C ILE A 46 4.86 4.82 2.41
N LEU A 47 4.06 5.81 2.82
CA LEU A 47 4.15 6.40 4.16
C LEU A 47 3.88 5.38 5.25
N LEU A 48 2.84 4.54 5.10
CA LEU A 48 2.55 3.46 6.05
C LEU A 48 3.70 2.46 6.15
N ASN A 49 4.30 2.08 5.02
CA ASN A 49 5.46 1.19 4.99
C ASN A 49 6.65 1.80 5.73
N ARG A 50 6.95 3.09 5.53
CA ARG A 50 8.03 3.78 6.26
C ARG A 50 7.76 3.87 7.76
N VAL A 51 6.53 4.21 8.13
CA VAL A 51 6.12 4.24 9.54
C VAL A 51 6.27 2.84 10.15
N LEU A 52 5.86 1.79 9.43
CA LEU A 52 6.03 0.41 9.87
C LEU A 52 7.50 0.04 10.06
N ASN A 53 8.37 0.44 9.15
CA ASN A 53 9.82 0.19 9.26
C ASN A 53 10.40 0.85 10.53
N ASN A 54 9.97 2.07 10.85
CA ASN A 54 10.40 2.74 12.08
C ASN A 54 9.93 2.01 13.36
N PHE A 55 8.93 1.13 13.27
CA PHE A 55 8.49 0.30 14.40
C PHE A 55 9.14 -1.08 14.44
N GLN A 56 9.57 -1.62 13.29
CA GLN A 56 10.20 -2.93 13.20
C GLN A 56 11.72 -2.79 13.11
N GLU A 57 12.45 -3.25 14.12
CA GLU A 57 13.92 -3.40 14.02
C GLU A 57 14.36 -4.58 13.12
N ASN A 58 13.41 -5.26 12.45
CA ASN A 58 13.66 -6.49 11.67
C ASN A 58 13.57 -6.25 10.16
N SER A 59 14.70 -6.42 9.47
CA SER A 59 14.89 -6.20 8.03
C SER A 59 14.14 -7.18 7.09
N LYS A 60 13.44 -8.18 7.63
CA LYS A 60 12.86 -9.26 6.83
C LYS A 60 11.77 -8.78 5.86
N TYR A 61 11.17 -7.63 6.13
CA TYR A 61 10.05 -7.09 5.34
C TYR A 61 10.43 -5.87 4.48
N ASP A 62 11.69 -5.44 4.50
CA ASP A 62 12.18 -4.28 3.74
C ASP A 62 11.97 -4.46 2.23
N SER A 63 12.23 -5.66 1.71
CA SER A 63 12.04 -5.98 0.29
C SER A 63 10.59 -5.82 -0.19
N LEU A 64 9.60 -6.14 0.67
CA LEU A 64 8.18 -5.95 0.35
C LEU A 64 7.78 -4.48 0.35
N MET A 65 8.43 -3.66 1.19
CA MET A 65 8.23 -2.21 1.18
C MET A 65 8.74 -1.60 -0.13
N TYR A 66 9.94 -2.00 -0.57
CA TYR A 66 10.54 -1.52 -1.82
C TYR A 66 9.73 -1.90 -3.07
N ILE A 67 9.05 -3.06 -3.07
CA ILE A 67 8.13 -3.42 -4.17
C ILE A 67 7.08 -2.32 -4.36
N SER A 68 6.49 -1.81 -3.28
CA SER A 68 5.45 -0.79 -3.36
C SER A 68 5.99 0.55 -3.91
N GLU A 69 7.23 0.89 -3.57
CA GLU A 69 7.91 2.08 -4.10
C GLU A 69 8.27 1.94 -5.58
N VAL A 70 8.76 0.76 -6.01
CA VAL A 70 9.08 0.48 -7.42
C VAL A 70 7.83 0.57 -8.29
N PHE A 71 6.71 -0.03 -7.86
CA PHE A 71 5.45 0.05 -8.59
C PHE A 71 4.90 1.47 -8.68
N PHE A 72 5.14 2.30 -7.66
CA PHE A 72 4.81 3.71 -7.72
C PHE A 72 5.65 4.48 -8.75
N ILE A 73 6.96 4.21 -8.82
CA ILE A 73 7.84 4.84 -9.83
C ILE A 73 7.39 4.45 -11.23
N ILE A 74 7.11 3.15 -11.46
CA ILE A 74 6.59 2.66 -12.74
C ILE A 74 5.27 3.37 -13.08
N PHE A 75 4.34 3.48 -12.12
CA PHE A 75 3.08 4.21 -12.29
C PHE A 75 3.30 5.67 -12.72
N ILE A 76 4.22 6.40 -12.07
CA ILE A 76 4.56 7.79 -12.46
C ILE A 76 5.13 7.84 -13.88
N MET A 77 6.07 6.96 -14.23
CA MET A 77 6.65 6.93 -15.57
C MET A 77 5.58 6.70 -16.64
N PHE A 78 4.66 5.79 -16.37
CA PHE A 78 3.54 5.49 -17.27
C PHE A 78 2.61 6.69 -17.45
N ILE A 79 2.27 7.41 -16.39
CA ILE A 79 1.48 8.66 -16.47
C ILE A 79 2.18 9.70 -17.34
N ILE A 80 3.51 9.86 -17.19
CA ILE A 80 4.27 10.85 -17.96
C ILE A 80 4.30 10.48 -19.45
N ILE A 81 4.49 9.21 -19.79
CA ILE A 81 4.63 8.73 -21.18
C ILE A 81 3.27 8.68 -21.89
N PHE A 82 2.26 8.09 -21.24
CA PHE A 82 0.98 7.73 -21.87
C PHE A 82 -0.19 8.62 -21.43
N LYS A 83 0.05 9.60 -20.55
CA LYS A 83 -0.96 10.54 -20.03
C LYS A 83 -2.18 9.79 -19.47
N ASN A 84 -3.39 10.16 -19.88
CA ASN A 84 -4.63 9.57 -19.37
C ASN A 84 -5.21 8.49 -20.29
N GLU A 85 -4.61 8.25 -21.46
CA GLU A 85 -5.19 7.41 -22.50
C GLU A 85 -5.33 5.94 -22.09
N TYR A 86 -4.54 5.48 -21.12
CA TYR A 86 -4.50 4.09 -20.65
C TYR A 86 -4.79 3.97 -19.16
N PHE A 87 -5.71 4.79 -18.63
CA PHE A 87 -6.03 4.82 -17.21
C PHE A 87 -6.37 3.45 -16.60
N SER A 88 -7.08 2.60 -17.35
CA SER A 88 -7.41 1.22 -16.96
C SER A 88 -6.16 0.36 -16.72
N PHE A 89 -5.07 0.59 -17.45
CA PHE A 89 -3.81 -0.13 -17.29
C PHE A 89 -3.10 0.26 -16.00
N TYR A 90 -3.24 1.50 -15.55
CA TYR A 90 -2.60 1.97 -14.31
C TYR A 90 -3.15 1.30 -13.05
N LYS A 91 -4.40 0.82 -13.10
CA LYS A 91 -5.03 0.05 -12.01
C LYS A 91 -4.25 -1.23 -11.71
N LEU A 92 -3.55 -1.81 -12.69
CA LEU A 92 -2.74 -3.03 -12.49
C LEU A 92 -1.56 -2.80 -11.56
N PHE A 93 -0.99 -1.60 -11.54
CA PHE A 93 0.13 -1.28 -10.65
C PHE A 93 -0.29 -1.17 -9.18
N LEU A 94 -1.59 -1.01 -8.90
CA LEU A 94 -2.13 -1.05 -7.53
C LEU A 94 -2.19 -2.47 -6.97
N VAL A 95 -2.23 -3.50 -7.80
CA VAL A 95 -2.41 -4.90 -7.36
C VAL A 95 -1.23 -5.38 -6.51
N PRO A 96 0.05 -5.21 -6.91
CA PRO A 96 1.19 -5.57 -6.06
C PRO A 96 1.20 -4.81 -4.73
N SER A 97 0.88 -3.52 -4.76
CA SER A 97 0.73 -2.65 -3.58
C SER A 97 -0.39 -3.08 -2.64
N PHE A 98 -1.47 -3.61 -3.18
CA PHE A 98 -2.56 -4.22 -2.41
C PHE A 98 -2.09 -5.49 -1.70
N PHE A 99 -1.38 -6.38 -2.41
CA PHE A 99 -0.85 -7.60 -1.81
C PHE A 99 0.19 -7.31 -0.71
N THR A 100 1.06 -6.32 -0.90
CA THR A 100 2.03 -5.93 0.14
C THR A 100 1.32 -5.40 1.38
N SER A 101 0.29 -4.57 1.23
CA SER A 101 -0.55 -4.09 2.34
C SER A 101 -1.18 -5.23 3.16
N ILE A 102 -1.74 -6.24 2.48
CA ILE A 102 -2.33 -7.40 3.15
C ILE A 102 -1.27 -8.21 3.89
N VAL A 103 -0.16 -8.54 3.22
CA VAL A 103 0.91 -9.34 3.82
C VAL A 103 1.51 -8.64 5.03
N LEU A 104 1.73 -7.32 4.95
CA LEU A 104 2.25 -6.54 6.07
C LEU A 104 1.24 -6.47 7.22
N SER A 105 -0.02 -6.17 6.96
CA SER A 105 -1.05 -6.09 8.01
C SER A 105 -1.25 -7.42 8.77
N MET A 106 -1.19 -8.56 8.07
CA MET A 106 -1.27 -9.89 8.69
C MET A 106 -0.02 -10.23 9.51
N ASN A 107 1.16 -9.78 9.09
CA ASN A 107 2.42 -10.07 9.78
C ASN A 107 2.73 -9.11 10.93
N ILE A 108 2.16 -7.89 10.96
CA ILE A 108 2.25 -7.00 12.13
C ILE A 108 1.71 -7.69 13.39
N LYS A 109 0.63 -8.48 13.26
CA LYS A 109 0.05 -9.28 14.37
C LYS A 109 0.98 -10.38 14.89
N LYS A 110 2.00 -10.79 14.13
CA LYS A 110 2.95 -11.83 14.55
C LYS A 110 4.20 -11.27 15.22
N LEU A 111 4.40 -9.95 15.13
CA LEU A 111 5.59 -9.27 15.65
C LEU A 111 5.38 -8.66 17.05
N TYR A 112 4.13 -8.62 17.54
CA TYR A 112 3.74 -8.08 18.86
C TYR A 112 2.57 -8.87 19.44
#